data_AF-A0A939UTE7-F1
#
_entry.id   AF-A0A939UTE7-F1
#
_cell.length_a   1.000
_cell.length_b   1.000
_cell.length_c   1.000
_cell.angle_alpha   90.00
_cell.angle_beta   90.00
_cell.angle_gamma   90.00
#
_symmetry.space_group_name_H-M   'P 1'
#
loop_
_entity.id
_entity.type
_entity.pdbx_description
1 polymer ?
#
loop_
_entity_poly.entity_id
_entity_poly.type
_entity_poly.pdbx_seq_one_letter_code
_entity_poly.pdbx_strand_id
1 'polypeptide(L)'
;EWKDKLVYWGPMGCLTGFYMIVKGRPKSSELYGIILDAFRYMRDFEGDVPGATAENCGNYLLHDLKGAKEEAAIYVEYLEKADKSKIFEYPHTERLQLDGDRTFFDS
;
A
#
# COMPACT_ATOMS: atom_id res chain seq x y z
N GLU A 1 1.14 -8.34 -16.13
CA GLU A 1 0.80 -6.99 -16.63
C GLU A 1 1.44 -5.84 -15.83
N TRP A 2 1.54 -5.92 -14.49
CA TRP A 2 2.05 -4.80 -13.67
C TRP A 2 3.57 -4.74 -13.46
N LYS A 3 4.28 -5.86 -13.69
CA LYS A 3 5.72 -5.99 -13.38
C LYS A 3 6.58 -4.85 -13.94
N ASP A 4 6.42 -4.52 -15.22
CA ASP A 4 7.26 -3.49 -15.88
C ASP A 4 6.82 -2.05 -15.56
N LYS A 5 5.65 -1.89 -14.94
CA LYS A 5 5.08 -0.62 -14.51
C LYS A 5 5.40 -0.31 -13.05
N LEU A 6 5.58 -1.30 -12.18
CA LEU A 6 5.91 -1.07 -10.77
C LEU A 6 7.33 -0.51 -10.63
N VAL A 7 7.44 0.65 -9.98
CA VAL A 7 8.71 1.32 -9.69
C VAL A 7 9.13 1.09 -8.24
N TYR A 8 8.17 1.11 -7.31
CA TYR A 8 8.45 1.02 -5.89
C TYR A 8 7.25 0.47 -5.11
N TRP A 9 7.55 -0.29 -4.06
CA TRP A 9 6.63 -0.70 -3.00
C TRP A 9 7.37 -0.60 -1.66
N GLY A 10 6.86 0.17 -0.71
CA GLY A 10 7.50 0.28 0.60
C GLY A 10 6.64 0.97 1.66
N PRO A 11 6.99 0.81 2.95
CA PRO A 11 6.14 1.21 4.07
C PRO A 11 6.14 2.73 4.27
N MET A 12 5.04 3.22 4.84
CA MET A 12 4.96 4.58 5.39
C MET A 12 5.65 4.64 6.75
N GLY A 13 6.33 5.75 7.06
CA GLY A 13 7.02 5.92 8.35
C GLY A 13 6.07 5.96 9.57
N CYS A 14 4.80 6.29 9.36
CA CYS A 14 3.75 6.25 10.40
C CYS A 14 3.18 4.85 10.64
N LEU A 15 3.61 3.83 9.90
CA LEU A 15 3.20 2.43 10.04
C LEU A 15 1.71 2.16 9.77
N THR A 16 1.05 3.01 8.97
CA THR A 16 -0.38 2.86 8.64
C THR A 16 -0.64 2.40 7.21
N GLY A 17 0.40 2.10 6.44
CA GLY A 17 0.24 1.70 5.04
C GLY A 17 1.54 1.63 4.25
N PHE A 18 1.40 1.51 2.94
CA PHE A 18 2.48 1.40 1.96
C PHE A 18 2.29 2.40 0.83
N TYR A 19 3.39 2.83 0.23
CA TYR A 19 3.40 3.52 -1.05
C TYR A 19 3.63 2.53 -2.19
N MET A 20 2.82 2.66 -3.24
CA MET A 20 3.02 1.99 -4.53
C MET A 20 3.27 3.06 -5.60
N ILE A 21 4.44 3.04 -6.22
CA ILE A 21 4.75 3.95 -7.34
C ILE A 21 4.71 3.15 -8.62
N VAL A 22 3.90 3.59 -9.59
CA VAL A 22 3.73 2.95 -10.88
C VAL A 22 3.97 3.93 -12.03
N LYS A 23 4.48 3.42 -13.15
CA LYS A 23 4.57 4.18 -14.40
C LYS A 23 3.18 4.40 -14.98
N GLY A 24 2.94 5.61 -15.46
CA GLY A 24 1.65 6.04 -16.00
C GLY A 24 0.77 6.71 -14.96
N ARG A 25 -0.53 6.75 -15.22
CA ARG A 25 -1.55 7.34 -14.34
C ARG A 25 -2.81 6.48 -14.31
N PRO A 26 -2.72 5.22 -13.84
CA PRO A 26 -3.91 4.39 -13.69
C PRO A 26 -4.82 5.00 -12.62
N LYS A 27 -6.14 4.83 -12.77
CA LYS A 27 -7.10 5.13 -11.72
C LYS A 27 -6.93 4.15 -10.56
N SER A 28 -7.26 4.58 -9.34
CA SER A 28 -7.21 3.72 -8.14
C SER A 28 -8.01 2.42 -8.32
N SER A 29 -9.13 2.47 -9.03
CA SER A 29 -9.96 1.29 -9.33
C SER A 29 -9.27 0.26 -10.21
N GLU A 30 -8.35 0.67 -11.08
CA GLU A 30 -7.54 -0.23 -11.93
C GLU A 30 -6.47 -0.96 -11.11
N LEU A 31 -6.06 -0.40 -9.96
CA LEU A 31 -5.07 -1.01 -9.06
C LEU A 31 -5.70 -1.99 -8.07
N TYR A 32 -7.03 -1.95 -7.87
CA TYR A 32 -7.73 -2.79 -6.89
C TYR A 32 -7.39 -4.27 -7.03
N GLY A 33 -7.42 -4.80 -8.26
CA GLY A 33 -7.17 -6.23 -8.51
C GLY A 33 -5.77 -6.65 -8.07
N ILE A 34 -4.73 -5.92 -8.49
CA ILE A 34 -3.35 -6.27 -8.15
C ILE A 34 -3.06 -6.14 -6.66
N ILE A 35 -3.66 -5.16 -5.97
CA ILE A 35 -3.54 -5.02 -4.52
C ILE A 35 -4.21 -6.20 -3.82
N LEU A 36 -5.47 -6.51 -4.17
CA LEU A 36 -6.21 -7.61 -3.56
C LEU A 36 -5.48 -8.96 -3.76
N ASP A 37 -4.98 -9.21 -4.98
CA ASP A 37 -4.26 -10.45 -5.29
C ASP A 37 -2.92 -10.54 -4.55
N ALA A 38 -2.18 -9.43 -4.41
CA ALA A 38 -0.94 -9.40 -3.65
C ALA A 38 -1.15 -9.72 -2.16
N PHE A 39 -2.20 -9.16 -1.55
CA PHE A 39 -2.50 -9.44 -0.14
C PHE A 39 -3.14 -10.82 0.07
N ARG A 40 -3.91 -11.36 -0.87
CA ARG A 40 -4.35 -12.77 -0.85
C ARG A 40 -3.16 -13.73 -0.92
N TYR A 41 -2.21 -13.45 -1.82
CA TYR A 41 -0.97 -14.20 -1.88
C TYR A 41 -0.22 -14.13 -0.55
N MET A 42 -0.09 -12.95 0.04
CA MET A 42 0.62 -12.79 1.32
C MET A 42 -0.08 -13.53 2.46
N ARG A 43 -1.42 -13.45 2.54
CA ARG A 43 -2.24 -14.19 3.52
C ARG A 43 -1.99 -15.70 3.47
N ASP A 44 -1.91 -16.25 2.26
CA ASP A 44 -1.78 -17.70 2.03
C ASP A 44 -0.32 -18.15 1.83
N PHE A 45 0.64 -17.25 1.99
CA PHE A 45 2.05 -17.53 1.74
C PHE A 45 2.60 -18.55 2.74
N GLU A 46 3.37 -19.49 2.21
CA GLU A 46 4.12 -20.48 2.98
C GLU A 46 5.59 -20.45 2.55
N GLY A 47 6.47 -20.79 3.48
CA GLY A 47 7.92 -20.77 3.28
C GLY A 47 8.60 -19.57 3.91
N ASP A 48 9.84 -19.32 3.49
CA ASP A 48 10.69 -18.29 4.08
C ASP A 48 10.46 -16.92 3.45
N VAL A 49 10.55 -15.85 4.27
CA VAL A 49 10.44 -14.47 3.77
C VAL A 49 11.62 -14.18 2.83
N PRO A 50 11.37 -13.85 1.55
CA PRO A 50 12.44 -13.56 0.60
C PRO A 50 13.31 -12.40 1.06
N GLY A 51 14.64 -12.57 1.02
CA GLY A 51 15.60 -11.53 1.40
C GLY A 51 15.79 -11.34 2.91
N ALA A 52 15.14 -12.14 3.76
CA ALA A 52 15.28 -12.07 5.23
C ALA A 52 16.58 -12.71 5.77
N THR A 53 17.69 -12.58 5.03
CA THR A 53 19.03 -13.04 5.47
C THR A 53 19.93 -11.85 5.80
N ALA A 54 20.99 -12.08 6.56
CA ALA A 54 21.93 -11.03 6.97
C ALA A 54 22.60 -10.33 5.78
N GLU A 55 22.79 -11.04 4.66
CA GLU A 55 23.38 -10.50 3.43
C GLU A 55 22.43 -9.57 2.67
N ASN A 56 21.12 -9.75 2.83
CA ASN A 56 20.11 -9.12 1.97
C ASN A 56 19.22 -8.10 2.71
N CYS A 57 19.15 -8.15 4.04
CA CYS A 57 18.32 -7.26 4.86
C CYS A 57 19.14 -6.55 5.93
N GLY A 58 19.05 -5.22 5.96
CA GLY A 58 19.73 -4.39 6.97
C GLY A 58 19.26 -4.63 8.41
N ASN A 59 18.12 -5.31 8.60
CA ASN A 59 17.65 -5.76 9.91
C ASN A 59 16.93 -7.12 9.80
N TYR A 60 17.66 -8.14 9.36
CA TYR A 60 17.12 -9.49 9.11
C TYR A 60 16.49 -10.19 10.33
N LEU A 61 16.73 -9.70 11.55
CA LEU A 61 16.13 -10.25 12.77
C LEU A 61 14.70 -9.71 13.03
N LEU A 62 14.31 -8.62 12.38
CA LEU A 62 13.00 -7.98 12.55
C LEU A 62 12.01 -8.47 11.48
N HIS A 63 11.73 -9.77 11.45
CA HIS A 63 10.74 -10.38 10.57
C HIS A 63 9.71 -11.18 11.37
N ASP A 64 8.44 -10.99 11.05
CA ASP A 64 7.32 -11.74 11.60
C ASP A 64 6.37 -12.15 10.47
N LEU A 65 6.57 -13.36 9.93
CA LEU A 65 5.72 -13.87 8.86
C LEU A 65 4.28 -14.10 9.35
N LYS A 66 4.11 -14.51 10.61
CA LYS A 66 2.79 -14.79 11.16
C LYS A 66 1.98 -13.50 11.24
N GLY A 67 2.54 -12.45 11.84
CA GLY A 67 1.90 -11.14 11.92
C GLY A 67 1.61 -10.55 10.54
N ALA A 68 2.54 -10.69 9.58
CA ALA A 68 2.31 -10.24 8.20
C ALA A 68 1.11 -10.95 7.52
N LYS A 69 0.93 -12.25 7.75
CA LYS A 69 -0.23 -13.02 7.24
C LYS A 69 -1.54 -12.57 7.89
N GLU A 70 -1.52 -12.29 9.19
CA GLU A 70 -2.68 -11.80 9.94
C GLU A 70 -3.13 -10.42 9.43
N GLU A 71 -2.21 -9.47 9.29
CA GLU A 71 -2.50 -8.14 8.73
C GLU A 71 -3.00 -8.22 7.28
N ALA A 72 -2.41 -9.11 6.47
CA ALA A 72 -2.87 -9.34 5.11
C ALA A 72 -4.31 -9.89 5.08
N ALA A 73 -4.65 -10.81 5.97
CA ALA A 73 -6.01 -11.35 6.08
C ALA A 73 -7.04 -10.25 6.40
N ILE A 74 -6.73 -9.38 7.37
CA ILE A 74 -7.58 -8.26 7.77
C ILE A 74 -7.81 -7.31 6.58
N TYR A 75 -6.75 -6.97 5.84
CA TYR A 75 -6.87 -6.06 4.71
C TYR A 75 -7.62 -6.68 3.52
N VAL A 76 -7.45 -7.98 3.25
CA VAL A 76 -8.25 -8.70 2.24
C VAL A 76 -9.73 -8.65 2.62
N GLU A 77 -10.07 -8.95 3.86
CA GLU A 77 -11.45 -8.91 4.34
C GLU A 77 -12.06 -7.51 4.17
N TYR A 78 -11.30 -6.47 4.53
CA TYR A 78 -11.70 -5.07 4.32
C TYR A 78 -11.97 -4.79 2.83
N LEU A 79 -11.04 -5.13 1.93
CA LEU A 79 -11.15 -4.85 0.50
C LEU A 79 -12.31 -5.60 -0.17
N GLU A 80 -12.63 -6.81 0.30
CA GLU A 80 -13.75 -7.61 -0.22
C GLU A 80 -15.11 -7.07 0.25
N LYS A 81 -15.19 -6.53 1.47
CA LYS A 81 -16.41 -5.95 2.05
C LYS A 81 -16.60 -4.47 1.74
N ALA A 82 -15.55 -3.80 1.29
CA ALA A 82 -15.56 -2.36 1.07
C ALA A 82 -16.56 -1.92 -0.01
N ASP A 83 -17.18 -0.77 0.23
CA ASP A 83 -17.96 -0.06 -0.77
C ASP A 83 -17.01 0.53 -1.83
N LYS A 84 -17.00 -0.10 -3.02
CA LYS A 84 -16.17 0.29 -4.17
C LYS A 84 -16.48 1.69 -4.70
N SER A 85 -17.59 2.31 -4.32
CA SER A 85 -17.87 3.70 -4.66
C SER A 85 -17.10 4.70 -3.78
N LYS A 86 -16.51 4.25 -2.66
CA LYS A 86 -15.88 5.14 -1.65
C LYS A 86 -14.38 4.93 -1.50
N ILE A 87 -13.87 3.72 -1.65
CA ILE A 87 -12.46 3.40 -1.33
C ILE A 87 -11.44 3.88 -2.37
N PHE A 88 -11.89 4.40 -3.52
CA PHE A 88 -11.01 4.86 -4.60
C PHE A 88 -10.74 6.36 -4.56
N GLU A 89 -11.51 7.10 -3.78
CA GLU A 89 -11.40 8.55 -3.65
C GLU A 89 -10.80 8.89 -2.29
N TYR A 90 -9.73 9.66 -2.29
CA TYR A 90 -9.10 10.13 -1.05
C TYR A 90 -9.91 11.31 -0.49
N PRO A 91 -10.10 11.42 0.84
CA PRO A 91 -10.79 12.57 1.43
C PRO A 91 -10.12 13.89 1.03
N HIS A 92 -10.94 14.89 0.69
CA HIS A 92 -10.46 16.24 0.39
C HIS A 92 -10.83 17.19 1.52
N THR A 93 -9.85 17.96 1.94
CA THR A 93 -9.97 19.11 2.84
C THR A 93 -10.19 20.38 2.02
N GLU A 94 -10.98 21.32 2.55
CA GLU A 94 -11.01 22.67 1.97
C GLU A 94 -9.64 23.32 2.17
N ARG A 95 -9.05 23.81 1.07
CA ARG A 95 -7.75 24.45 1.10
C ARG A 95 -7.86 25.80 1.81
N LEU A 96 -7.02 26.00 2.81
CA LEU A 96 -6.91 27.29 3.47
C LEU A 96 -6.39 28.33 2.47
N GLN A 97 -7.16 29.39 2.27
CA GLN A 97 -6.65 30.61 1.65
C GLN A 97 -5.95 31.43 2.73
N LEU A 98 -4.69 31.76 2.51
CA LEU A 98 -3.93 32.65 3.37
C LEU A 98 -4.12 34.08 2.89
N ASP A 99 -3.84 35.08 3.73
CA ASP A 99 -3.97 36.49 3.35
C ASP A 99 -3.23 36.80 2.03
N GLY A 100 -3.96 37.41 1.08
CA GLY A 100 -3.54 37.69 -0.30
C GLY A 100 -3.91 36.56 -1.28
N ASP A 101 -3.22 36.48 -2.42
CA ASP A 101 -3.42 35.42 -3.44
C ASP A 101 -2.64 34.12 -3.13
N ARG A 102 -2.37 33.85 -1.85
CA ARG A 102 -1.54 32.70 -1.43
C ARG A 102 -2.42 31.54 -1.01
N THR A 103 -2.35 30.44 -1.75
CA THR A 103 -3.00 29.19 -1.40
C THR A 103 -2.06 28.31 -0.58
N PHE A 104 -2.53 27.83 0.57
CA PHE A 104 -1.84 26.75 1.28
C PHE A 104 -2.08 25.43 0.54
N PHE A 105 -1.00 24.77 0.14
CA PHE A 105 -1.05 23.41 -0.40
C PHE A 105 -0.75 22.48 0.76
N ASP A 106 -1.76 21.79 1.27
CA ASP A 106 -1.48 20.54 1.99
C ASP A 106 -0.95 19.52 0.97
N SER A 107 -0.03 18.69 1.44
CA SER A 107 0.59 17.62 0.66
C SER A 107 -0.39 16.52 0.33
#